data_AF-A0A1V6I248-F1
#
_entry.id   AF-A0A1V6I248-F1
#
_cell.length_a   1.000
_cell.length_b   1.000
_cell.length_c   1.000
_cell.angle_alpha   90.00
_cell.angle_beta   90.00
_cell.angle_gamma   90.00
#
_symmetry.space_group_name_H-M   'P 1'
#
loop_
_entity.id
_entity.type
_entity.pdbx_description
1 polymer ?
#
loop_
_entity_poly.entity_id
_entity_poly.type
_entity_poly.pdbx_seq_one_letter_code
_entity_poly.pdbx_strand_id
1 'polypeptide(L)'
;MFILFGGSGSELFTCKDLKRNYISCELHPDYYKMIIDRLENNGKIKDEFRLDFIQQKNRQTLPIELNLFSGQYEAQRNNKG
;
A
#
# COMPACT_ATOMS: atom_id res chain seq x y z
N MET A 1 18.20 12.83 -14.22
CA MET A 1 18.65 11.59 -13.54
C MET A 1 18.29 10.41 -14.44
N PHE A 2 19.19 9.45 -14.61
CA PHE A 2 18.92 8.22 -15.36
C PHE A 2 18.88 7.06 -14.37
N ILE A 3 17.74 6.37 -14.29
CA ILE A 3 17.48 5.31 -13.32
C ILE A 3 17.21 4.01 -14.10
N LEU A 4 18.21 3.13 -14.20
CA LEU A 4 18.10 1.94 -15.06
C LEU A 4 17.22 0.84 -14.45
N PHE A 5 17.00 0.88 -13.14
CA PHE A 5 16.18 -0.09 -12.43
C PHE A 5 15.23 0.65 -11.50
N GLY A 6 13.96 0.75 -11.90
CA GLY A 6 12.94 1.50 -11.16
C GLY A 6 12.68 0.94 -9.76
N GLY A 7 12.76 -0.38 -9.60
CA GLY A 7 12.56 -1.06 -8.32
C GLY A 7 11.24 -0.62 -7.68
N SER A 8 11.26 -0.26 -6.39
CA SER A 8 10.05 0.20 -5.69
C SER A 8 9.57 1.62 -6.06
N GLY A 9 10.27 2.32 -6.95
CA GLY A 9 9.95 3.70 -7.33
C GLY A 9 10.37 4.76 -6.32
N SER A 10 11.15 4.42 -5.28
CA SER A 10 11.60 5.39 -4.27
C SER A 10 12.41 6.52 -4.88
N GLU A 11 13.39 6.21 -5.72
CA GLU A 11 14.25 7.22 -6.35
C GLU A 11 13.46 8.12 -7.32
N LEU A 12 12.51 7.55 -8.05
CA LEU A 12 11.62 8.28 -8.97
C LEU A 12 10.74 9.27 -8.20
N PHE A 13 10.14 8.82 -7.09
CA PHE A 13 9.33 9.69 -6.24
C PHE A 13 10.16 10.83 -5.63
N THR A 14 11.37 10.55 -5.13
CA THR A 14 12.29 11.58 -4.64
C THR A 14 12.67 12.57 -5.74
N CYS A 15 12.93 12.11 -6.97
CA CYS A 15 13.19 13.01 -8.10
C CYS A 15 11.99 13.91 -8.41
N LYS A 16 10.77 13.36 -8.37
CA LYS A 16 9.51 14.12 -8.54
C LYS A 16 9.37 15.20 -7.47
N ASP A 17 9.56 14.85 -6.19
CA ASP A 17 9.42 15.76 -5.05
C ASP A 17 10.45 16.91 -5.10
N LEU A 18 11.69 16.59 -5.48
CA LEU A 18 12.76 17.56 -5.69
C LEU A 18 12.66 18.33 -7.02
N LYS A 19 11.59 18.11 -7.81
CA LYS A 19 11.36 18.75 -9.13
C LYS A 19 12.54 18.56 -10.10
N ARG A 20 13.19 17.39 -10.05
CA ARG A 20 14.26 17.02 -10.97
C ARG A 20 13.70 16.29 -12.18
N ASN A 21 14.27 16.54 -13.36
CA ASN A 21 13.99 15.73 -14.54
C ASN A 21 14.62 14.34 -14.39
N TYR A 22 13.87 13.29 -14.67
CA TYR A 22 14.34 11.90 -14.62
C TYR A 22 13.73 11.06 -15.73
N ILE A 23 14.44 9.98 -16.07
CA ILE A 23 13.94 8.90 -16.92
C ILE A 23 14.30 7.58 -16.24
N SER A 24 13.41 6.61 -16.32
CA SER A 24 13.59 5.30 -15.72
C SER A 24 13.04 4.19 -16.59
N CYS A 25 13.56 2.98 -16.43
CA CYS A 25 12.95 1.76 -16.93
C CYS A 25 12.79 0.70 -15.82
N GLU A 26 11.79 -0.16 -15.98
CA GLU A 26 11.54 -1.32 -15.11
C GLU A 26 11.04 -2.47 -15.99
N LEU A 27 11.61 -3.66 -15.80
CA LEU A 27 11.28 -4.83 -16.60
C LEU A 27 10.08 -5.59 -16.02
N HIS A 28 9.97 -5.64 -14.69
CA HIS A 28 8.97 -6.46 -14.04
C HIS A 28 7.60 -5.75 -14.01
N PRO A 29 6.54 -6.32 -14.62
CA PRO A 29 5.24 -5.65 -14.75
C PRO A 29 4.61 -5.22 -13.43
N ASP A 30 4.75 -6.01 -12.36
CA ASP A 30 4.18 -5.66 -11.06
C ASP A 30 4.94 -4.52 -10.38
N TYR A 31 6.26 -4.44 -10.57
CA TYR A 31 7.03 -3.28 -10.11
C TYR A 31 6.69 -2.04 -10.92
N TYR A 32 6.50 -2.17 -12.24
CA TYR A 32 6.00 -1.07 -13.07
C TYR A 32 4.65 -0.54 -12.55
N LYS A 33 3.67 -1.42 -12.32
CA LYS A 33 2.36 -1.03 -11.76
C LYS A 33 2.50 -0.35 -10.40
N MET A 34 3.30 -0.92 -9.50
CA MET A 34 3.57 -0.32 -8.19
C MET A 34 4.19 1.08 -8.30
N ILE A 35 5.15 1.28 -9.22
CA ILE A 35 5.79 2.57 -9.44
C ILE A 35 4.75 3.61 -9.87
N ILE A 36 3.91 3.29 -10.86
CA ILE A 36 2.86 4.19 -11.34
C ILE A 36 1.90 4.54 -10.19
N ASP A 37 1.39 3.52 -9.50
CA ASP A 37 0.50 3.71 -8.35
C ASP A 37 1.14 4.57 -7.26
N ARG A 38 2.43 4.36 -6.97
CA ARG A 38 3.15 5.14 -5.96
C ARG A 38 3.31 6.59 -6.38
N LEU A 39 3.59 6.87 -7.65
CA LEU A 39 3.74 8.22 -8.17
C LEU A 39 2.42 9.01 -8.16
N GLU A 40 1.30 8.32 -8.41
CA GLU A 40 -0.06 8.88 -8.34
C GLU A 40 -0.54 9.05 -6.89
N ASN A 41 -0.23 8.10 -6.01
CA ASN A 41 -0.62 8.11 -4.59
C ASN A 41 0.38 8.84 -3.67
N ASN A 42 1.04 9.87 -4.20
CA ASN A 42 1.94 10.76 -3.46
C ASN A 42 3.00 10.01 -2.62
N GLY A 43 3.62 8.98 -3.19
CA GLY A 43 4.72 8.24 -2.59
C GLY A 43 4.31 7.06 -1.72
N LYS A 44 3.00 6.86 -1.47
CA LYS A 44 2.46 5.74 -0.70
C LYS A 44 2.45 4.46 -1.54
N ILE A 45 2.84 3.35 -0.93
CA ILE A 45 2.73 2.01 -1.51
C ILE A 45 1.43 1.37 -1.00
N LYS A 46 0.57 0.93 -1.93
CA LYS A 46 -0.65 0.19 -1.59
C LYS A 46 -0.31 -1.14 -0.92
N ASP A 47 -1.22 -1.63 -0.08
CA ASP A 47 -0.97 -2.83 0.71
C ASP A 47 -0.77 -4.08 -0.17
N GLU A 48 -1.45 -4.15 -1.31
CA GLU A 48 -1.34 -5.24 -2.30
C GLU A 48 0.08 -5.48 -2.84
N PHE A 49 0.94 -4.46 -2.82
CA PHE A 49 2.35 -4.58 -3.24
C PHE A 49 3.29 -4.93 -2.08
N ARG A 50 2.78 -5.00 -0.85
CA ARG A 50 3.59 -5.36 0.32
C ARG A 50 3.61 -6.86 0.50
N LEU A 51 4.63 -7.34 1.22
CA LEU A 51 4.73 -8.74 1.60
C LEU A 51 3.55 -9.16 2.49
N ASP A 52 3.11 -10.41 2.34
CA ASP A 52 1.90 -10.93 3.00
C ASP A 52 1.88 -10.72 4.51
N PHE A 53 3.02 -10.88 5.19
CA PHE A 53 3.10 -10.67 6.64
C PHE A 53 2.88 -9.21 7.04
N ILE A 54 3.27 -8.25 6.18
CA ILE A 54 3.01 -6.83 6.41
C ILE A 54 1.52 -6.54 6.21
N GLN A 55 0.93 -7.12 5.17
CA GLN A 55 -0.51 -6.99 4.91
C GLN A 55 -1.33 -7.56 6.07
N GLN A 56 -0.95 -8.74 6.58
CA GLN A 56 -1.61 -9.38 7.72
C GLN A 56 -1.52 -8.51 8.98
N LYS A 57 -0.34 -7.92 9.25
CA LYS A 57 -0.16 -6.97 10.35
C LYS A 57 -1.09 -5.75 10.21
N ASN A 58 -1.21 -5.19 9.00
CA ASN A 58 -2.08 -4.03 8.74
C ASN A 58 -3.57 -4.37 8.85
N ARG A 59 -3.97 -5.62 8.57
CA ARG A 59 -5.36 -6.09 8.77
C ARG A 59 -5.70 -6.27 10.26
N GLN A 60 -4.75 -6.71 11.08
CA GLN A 60 -4.94 -6.90 12.53
C GLN A 60 -5.02 -5.59 13.32
N THR A 61 -4.57 -4.47 12.75
CA THR A 61 -4.65 -3.14 13.40
C THR A 61 -6.02 -2.48 13.34
N LEU A 62 -7.08 -3.18 12.91
CA LEU A 62 -8.45 -2.69 13.13
C LEU A 62 -8.63 -2.37 14.62
N PRO A 63 -9.19 -1.20 14.99
CA PRO A 63 -9.28 -0.81 16.38
C PRO A 63 -10.00 -1.90 17.17
N ILE A 64 -9.40 -2.33 18.28
CA ILE A 64 -9.96 -3.35 19.18
C ILE A 64 -11.41 -3.01 19.54
N GLU A 65 -11.71 -1.72 19.70
CA GLU A 65 -13.05 -1.19 19.92
C GLU A 65 -14.03 -1.57 18.80
N LEU A 66 -13.65 -1.39 17.53
CA LEU A 66 -14.51 -1.71 16.38
C LEU A 66 -14.81 -3.21 16.32
N ASN A 67 -13.83 -4.05 16.67
CA ASN A 67 -13.97 -5.50 16.72
C ASN A 67 -14.83 -5.97 17.92
N LEU A 68 -14.77 -5.22 19.04
CA LEU A 68 -15.59 -5.47 20.22
C LEU A 68 -17.05 -5.09 19.97
N PHE A 69 -17.30 -3.96 19.30
CA PHE A 69 -18.65 -3.52 18.94
C PHE A 69 -19.30 -4.41 17.89
N SER A 70 -18.55 -4.89 16.88
CA SER A 70 -19.08 -5.84 15.89
C SER A 70 -19.47 -7.17 16.53
N GLY A 71 -18.62 -7.73 17.41
CA GLY A 71 -18.92 -8.97 18.13
C GLY A 71 -20.14 -8.86 19.04
N GLN A 72 -20.32 -7.73 19.73
CA GLN A 72 -21.51 -7.48 20.55
C GLN A 72 -22.79 -7.39 19.72
N TYR A 73 -22.73 -6.75 18.54
CA TYR A 73 -23.88 -6.62 17.66
C TYR A 73 -24.33 -7.97 17.08
N GLU A 74 -23.39 -8.81 16.65
CA GLU A 74 -23.70 -10.16 16.15
C GLU A 74 -24.27 -11.08 17.24
N ALA A 75 -23.72 -11.02 18.46
CA ALA A 75 -24.23 -11.76 19.61
C ALA A 75 -25.67 -11.34 19.97
N GLN A 76 -26.00 -10.05 19.89
CA GLN A 76 -27.36 -9.55 20.09
C GLN A 76 -28.34 -10.00 19.00
N ARG A 77 -27.87 -10.20 17.77
CA ARG A 77 -28.69 -10.64 16.64
C ARG A 77 -29.07 -12.12 16.74
N ASN A 78 -28.14 -12.95 17.20
CA ASN A 78 -28.35 -14.41 17.32
C ASN A 78 -29.19 -14.81 18.54
N ASN A 79 -29.33 -13.93 19.54
CA ASN A 79 -30.15 -14.17 20.74
C ASN A 79 -31.62 -13.72 20.60
N LYS A 80 -32.03 -13.24 19.42
CA LYS A 80 -33.41 -12.80 19.10
C LYS A 80 -34.15 -13.77 18.16
N GLY A 81 -33.65 -15.00 18.03
CA GLY A 81 -34.29 -16.09 17.29
C GLY A 81 -35.01 -17.06 18.22
#